data_AF-T0IAA0-F1
#
_entry.id   AF-T0IAA0-F1
#
_cell.length_a   1.000
_cell.length_b   1.000
_cell.length_c   1.000
_cell.angle_alpha   90.00
_cell.angle_beta   90.00
_cell.angle_gamma   90.00
#
_symmetry.space_group_name_H-M   'P 1'
#
loop_
_entity.id
_entity.type
_entity.pdbx_description
1 polymer ?
#
loop_
_entity_poly.entity_id
_entity_poly.type
_entity_poly.pdbx_seq_one_letter_code
_entity_poly.pdbx_strand_id
1 'polypeptide(L)'
;MSALVNRENCTGCGRCRDICPVGAITLENGKAVINDGCIECGACTTVCPKEAIGLHPLNTGSRMPEKDRTRPQGKGLMKKRGGSLRGQRRAAGTDPAGYCICSNCGEKCIHMAGIPCNLMNCPKCGTPMTRGF
;
A
#
# COMPACT_ATOMS: atom_id res chain seq x y z
N MET A 1 -31.05 -14.81 -3.10
CA MET A 1 -29.84 -14.02 -3.45
C MET A 1 -28.70 -15.00 -3.34
N SER A 2 -27.89 -15.13 -4.39
CA SER A 2 -26.94 -16.25 -4.52
C SER A 2 -25.64 -15.70 -5.09
N ALA A 3 -24.52 -16.15 -4.53
CA ALA A 3 -23.21 -15.81 -5.06
C ALA A 3 -23.04 -16.36 -6.48
N LEU A 4 -22.58 -15.52 -7.41
CA LEU A 4 -22.37 -15.87 -8.82
C LEU A 4 -20.87 -15.98 -9.10
N VAL A 5 -20.48 -17.02 -9.83
CA VAL A 5 -19.10 -17.23 -10.28
C VAL A 5 -18.98 -16.91 -11.76
N ASN A 6 -18.14 -15.95 -12.09
CA ASN A 6 -17.76 -15.65 -13.46
C ASN A 6 -16.81 -16.74 -13.98
N ARG A 7 -17.35 -17.59 -14.85
CA ARG A 7 -16.64 -18.72 -15.47
C ARG A 7 -15.48 -18.32 -16.39
N GLU A 8 -15.41 -17.07 -16.83
CA GLU A 8 -14.35 -16.59 -17.72
C GLU A 8 -13.09 -16.19 -16.94
N ASN A 9 -13.28 -15.61 -15.76
CA ASN A 9 -12.18 -15.22 -14.87
C ASN A 9 -11.80 -16.34 -13.88
N CYS A 10 -12.68 -17.32 -13.65
CA CYS A 10 -12.42 -18.43 -12.75
C CYS A 10 -11.41 -19.40 -13.37
N THR A 11 -10.26 -19.55 -12.69
CA THR A 11 -9.20 -20.50 -13.09
C THR A 11 -9.34 -21.88 -12.45
N GLY A 12 -10.41 -22.14 -11.68
CA GLY A 12 -10.60 -23.43 -11.02
C GLY A 12 -9.67 -23.71 -9.85
N CYS A 13 -8.99 -22.69 -9.31
CA CYS A 13 -7.93 -22.90 -8.32
C CYS A 13 -8.36 -23.52 -6.97
N GLY A 14 -9.66 -23.66 -6.72
CA GLY A 14 -10.18 -24.35 -5.52
C GLY A 14 -10.09 -23.60 -4.19
N ARG A 15 -9.31 -22.52 -4.08
CA ARG A 15 -9.13 -21.78 -2.80
C ARG A 15 -10.43 -21.33 -2.12
N CYS A 16 -11.45 -21.00 -2.92
CA CYS A 16 -12.76 -20.63 -2.41
C CYS A 16 -13.48 -21.78 -1.69
N ARG A 17 -13.26 -23.03 -2.10
CA ARG A 17 -13.77 -24.23 -1.42
C ARG A 17 -13.14 -24.40 -0.04
N ASP A 18 -11.84 -24.21 0.06
CA ASP A 18 -11.08 -24.45 1.29
C ASP A 18 -11.46 -23.46 2.40
N ILE A 19 -11.75 -22.20 2.05
CA ILE A 19 -12.16 -21.17 3.01
C ILE A 19 -13.66 -21.20 3.34
N CYS A 20 -14.46 -22.00 2.63
CA CYS A 20 -15.91 -21.97 2.79
C CYS A 20 -16.33 -22.67 4.09
N PRO A 21 -16.88 -21.95 5.09
CA PRO A 21 -17.21 -22.53 6.39
C PRO A 21 -18.36 -23.55 6.31
N VAL A 22 -19.22 -23.40 5.30
CA VAL A 22 -20.38 -24.26 5.06
C VAL A 22 -20.14 -25.30 3.96
N GLY A 23 -18.96 -25.29 3.32
CA GLY A 23 -18.65 -26.22 2.23
C GLY A 23 -19.56 -26.10 1.00
N ALA A 24 -20.19 -24.94 0.78
CA ALA A 24 -21.18 -24.74 -0.29
C ALA A 24 -20.57 -24.60 -1.71
N ILE A 25 -19.24 -24.69 -1.86
CA ILE A 25 -18.53 -24.46 -3.11
C ILE A 25 -17.93 -25.77 -3.61
N THR A 26 -18.29 -26.17 -4.83
CA THR A 26 -17.77 -27.34 -5.53
C THR A 26 -16.96 -26.91 -6.76
N LEU A 27 -16.14 -27.81 -7.29
CA LEU A 27 -15.41 -27.60 -8.54
C LEU A 27 -15.97 -28.53 -9.60
N GLU A 28 -16.55 -27.96 -10.65
CA GLU A 28 -17.08 -28.70 -11.78
C GLU A 28 -16.40 -28.21 -13.06
N ASN A 29 -15.86 -29.14 -13.87
CA ASN A 29 -15.14 -28.81 -15.12
C ASN A 29 -14.02 -27.77 -14.93
N GLY A 30 -13.33 -27.81 -13.78
CA GLY A 30 -12.28 -26.85 -13.44
C GLY A 30 -12.81 -25.44 -13.17
N LYS A 31 -14.08 -25.27 -12.81
CA LYS A 31 -14.67 -23.98 -12.41
C LYS A 31 -15.40 -24.12 -11.08
N ALA A 32 -15.33 -23.07 -10.26
CA ALA A 32 -16.06 -23.05 -9.00
C ALA A 32 -17.57 -22.89 -9.27
N VAL A 33 -18.37 -23.72 -8.62
CA VAL A 33 -19.83 -23.71 -8.64
C VAL A 33 -20.32 -23.57 -7.21
N ILE A 34 -21.29 -22.68 -6.99
CA ILE A 34 -21.83 -22.39 -5.67
C ILE A 34 -23.22 -23.00 -5.61
N ASN A 35 -23.46 -23.82 -4.58
CA ASN A 35 -24.76 -24.46 -4.32
C ASN A 35 -25.64 -23.57 -3.43
N ASP A 36 -26.90 -23.96 -3.27
CA ASP A 36 -27.90 -23.27 -2.43
C ASP A 36 -27.52 -23.20 -0.94
N GLY A 37 -26.57 -24.02 -0.48
CA GLY A 37 -26.03 -23.95 0.89
C GLY A 37 -25.16 -22.72 1.18
N CYS A 38 -24.99 -21.81 0.22
CA CYS A 38 -24.19 -20.62 0.40
C CYS A 38 -24.90 -19.60 1.31
N ILE A 39 -24.29 -19.31 2.46
CA ILE A 39 -24.77 -18.26 3.38
C ILE A 39 -24.28 -16.85 3.01
N GLU A 40 -23.71 -16.68 1.81
CA GLU A 40 -23.25 -15.39 1.29
C GLU A 40 -22.24 -14.66 2.21
N CYS A 41 -21.44 -15.40 2.98
CA CYS A 41 -20.49 -14.84 3.96
C CYS A 41 -19.35 -13.97 3.37
N GLY A 42 -19.11 -14.01 2.06
CA GLY A 42 -18.06 -13.24 1.40
C GLY A 42 -16.62 -13.75 1.58
N ALA A 43 -16.40 -14.84 2.32
CA ALA A 43 -15.05 -15.38 2.50
C ALA A 43 -14.39 -15.82 1.17
N CYS A 44 -15.19 -16.28 0.21
CA CYS A 44 -14.69 -16.74 -1.08
C CYS A 44 -14.23 -15.61 -2.01
N THR A 45 -14.76 -14.39 -1.86
CA THR A 45 -14.38 -13.25 -2.72
C THR A 45 -13.01 -12.70 -2.32
N THR A 46 -12.70 -12.67 -1.02
CA THR A 46 -11.43 -12.15 -0.48
C THR A 46 -10.23 -13.02 -0.84
N VAL A 47 -10.43 -14.34 -0.96
CA VAL A 47 -9.36 -15.28 -1.33
C VAL A 47 -9.21 -15.48 -2.83
N CYS A 48 -10.12 -14.94 -3.65
CA CYS A 48 -10.12 -15.17 -5.09
C CYS A 48 -9.13 -14.21 -5.78
N PRO A 49 -7.97 -14.69 -6.29
CA PRO A 49 -6.95 -13.82 -6.87
C PRO A 49 -7.36 -13.20 -8.22
N LYS A 50 -8.46 -13.70 -8.81
CA LYS A 50 -9.02 -13.20 -10.07
C LYS A 50 -10.33 -12.45 -9.86
N GLU A 51 -10.77 -12.31 -8.61
CA GLU A 51 -12.03 -11.67 -8.25
C GLU A 51 -13.20 -12.19 -9.11
N ALA A 52 -13.15 -13.49 -9.42
CA ALA A 52 -14.11 -14.12 -10.32
C ALA A 52 -15.45 -14.39 -9.63
N ILE A 53 -15.52 -14.26 -8.31
CA ILE A 53 -16.72 -14.50 -7.51
C ILE A 53 -17.31 -13.14 -7.15
N GLY A 54 -18.53 -12.88 -7.62
CA GLY A 54 -19.31 -11.70 -7.29
C GLY A 54 -20.49 -12.08 -6.42
N LEU A 55 -20.59 -11.46 -5.25
CA LEU A 55 -21.85 -11.42 -4.50
C LEU A 55 -22.68 -10.30 -5.11
N HIS A 56 -23.77 -10.61 -5.83
CA HIS A 56 -24.47 -9.54 -6.52
C HIS A 56 -25.98 -9.57 -6.69
N PRO A 57 -26.55 -8.38 -6.98
CA PRO A 57 -27.22 -8.18 -8.28
C PRO A 57 -26.47 -7.47 -9.47
N LEU A 58 -25.54 -6.51 -9.34
CA LEU A 58 -24.84 -5.73 -10.39
C LEU A 58 -23.35 -5.27 -10.15
N ASN A 59 -22.31 -6.03 -10.54
CA ASN A 59 -20.91 -5.50 -10.64
C ASN A 59 -20.05 -6.47 -11.44
N THR A 60 -20.28 -6.42 -12.74
CA THR A 60 -19.23 -6.67 -13.72
C THR A 60 -18.10 -5.67 -13.52
N GLY A 61 -16.99 -6.15 -12.97
CA GLY A 61 -15.64 -5.66 -13.27
C GLY A 61 -15.42 -4.16 -13.09
N SER A 62 -15.24 -3.71 -11.85
CA SER A 62 -14.50 -2.47 -11.59
C SER A 62 -12.98 -2.71 -11.76
N ARG A 63 -12.56 -3.09 -12.98
CA ARG A 63 -11.16 -2.95 -13.39
C ARG A 63 -10.87 -1.46 -13.49
N MET A 64 -10.07 -0.91 -12.58
CA MET A 64 -9.23 0.22 -12.95
C MET A 64 -8.02 -0.36 -13.68
N PRO A 65 -7.85 -0.12 -14.99
CA PRO A 65 -6.66 -0.60 -15.68
C PRO A 65 -5.44 0.21 -15.21
N GLU A 66 -4.38 -0.51 -14.84
CA GLU A 66 -3.00 -0.02 -14.78
C GLU A 66 -2.65 0.74 -16.06
N LYS A 67 -2.81 2.06 -16.04
CA LYS A 67 -2.05 2.93 -16.93
C LYS A 67 -0.69 3.15 -16.28
N ASP A 68 0.12 2.14 -16.51
CA ASP A 68 1.56 2.16 -16.60
C ASP A 68 2.19 3.53 -16.96
N ARG A 69 3.39 3.70 -16.41
CA ARG A 69 4.48 4.62 -16.82
C ARG A 69 4.48 6.06 -16.30
N THR A 70 5.36 6.25 -15.31
CA THR A 70 6.30 7.38 -15.18
C THR A 70 5.73 8.80 -15.19
N ARG A 71 5.65 9.40 -14.00
CA ARG A 71 5.51 10.86 -13.83
C ARG A 71 6.83 11.52 -13.42
N PRO A 72 7.74 11.89 -14.34
CA PRO A 72 8.65 13.00 -14.11
C PRO A 72 7.96 14.27 -14.63
N GLN A 73 7.09 14.87 -13.83
CA GLN A 73 6.58 16.20 -14.12
C GLN A 73 7.63 17.22 -13.65
N GLY A 74 8.65 17.38 -14.49
CA GLY A 74 9.44 18.60 -14.53
C GLY A 74 8.53 19.75 -14.95
N LYS A 75 8.25 20.65 -14.00
CA LYS A 75 7.82 22.01 -14.30
C LYS A 75 8.84 22.95 -13.70
N GLY A 76 9.87 23.25 -14.50
CA GLY A 76 10.74 24.39 -14.28
C GLY A 76 9.91 25.66 -14.39
N LEU A 77 9.51 26.22 -13.24
CA LEU A 77 9.00 27.58 -13.22
C LEU A 77 10.18 28.53 -13.06
N MET A 78 10.65 28.95 -14.23
CA MET A 78 11.50 30.09 -14.46
C MET A 78 10.89 31.33 -13.77
N LYS A 79 11.47 31.75 -12.64
CA LYS A 79 11.32 33.11 -12.11
C LYS A 79 12.70 33.66 -11.79
N LYS A 80 13.43 34.04 -12.85
CA LYS A 80 14.52 35.00 -12.74
C LYS A 80 13.91 36.37 -12.46
N ARG A 81 14.20 36.96 -11.30
CA ARG A 81 14.30 38.41 -11.10
C ARG A 81 15.13 38.64 -9.83
N GLY A 82 16.16 39.46 -9.98
CA GLY A 82 17.37 39.46 -9.16
C GLY A 82 17.21 39.96 -7.73
N GLY A 83 18.22 39.61 -6.92
CA GLY A 83 18.43 40.10 -5.58
C GLY A 83 19.67 39.44 -4.96
N SER A 84 20.80 40.16 -4.99
CA SER A 84 22.02 39.96 -4.19
C SER A 84 22.79 38.65 -4.34
N LEU A 85 23.78 38.69 -5.24
CA LEU A 85 24.99 37.88 -5.22
C LEU A 85 25.74 38.05 -3.89
N ARG A 86 25.38 37.31 -2.83
CA ARG A 86 26.24 37.10 -1.65
C ARG A 86 26.00 35.70 -1.08
N GLY A 87 27.01 34.85 -1.20
CA GLY A 87 27.13 33.64 -0.38
C GLY A 87 26.61 32.36 -1.02
N GLN A 88 27.45 31.75 -1.84
CA GLN A 88 27.40 30.33 -2.16
C GLN A 88 27.73 29.49 -0.90
N ARG A 89 26.86 29.53 0.11
CA ARG A 89 26.86 28.50 1.15
C ARG A 89 25.82 27.50 0.72
N ARG A 90 26.31 26.38 0.21
CA ARG A 90 25.54 25.16 -0.05
C ARG A 90 24.55 25.00 1.10
N ALA A 91 23.26 25.15 0.82
CA ALA A 91 22.21 24.76 1.74
C ALA A 91 22.27 23.23 1.81
N ALA A 92 23.23 22.71 2.58
CA ALA A 92 23.27 21.33 2.98
C ALA A 92 22.08 21.09 3.91
N GLY A 93 21.26 20.09 3.63
CA GLY A 93 20.37 19.56 4.64
C GLY A 93 18.87 19.69 4.39
N THR A 94 18.41 19.69 3.15
CA THR A 94 17.15 18.98 2.81
C THR A 94 17.47 17.60 2.25
N ASP A 95 18.42 16.90 2.88
CA ASP A 95 18.70 15.49 2.58
C ASP A 95 17.78 14.63 3.46
N PRO A 96 16.80 13.90 2.91
CA PRO A 96 15.97 12.94 3.64
C PRO A 96 16.74 11.72 4.18
N ALA A 97 18.07 11.75 4.14
CA ALA A 97 18.98 10.70 4.58
C ALA A 97 19.70 11.02 5.90
N GLY A 98 19.31 12.08 6.62
CA GLY A 98 19.86 12.37 7.96
C GLY A 98 19.38 11.35 8.99
N TYR A 99 20.28 10.87 9.85
CA TYR A 99 19.93 10.08 11.04
C TYR A 99 19.98 10.97 12.28
N CYS A 100 19.07 10.79 13.22
CA CYS A 100 19.16 11.39 14.55
C CYS A 100 20.02 10.49 15.44
N ILE A 101 20.90 11.07 16.24
CA ILE A 101 21.75 10.35 17.20
C ILE A 101 21.41 10.76 18.63
N CYS A 102 21.35 9.78 19.53
CA CYS A 102 21.20 10.05 20.96
C CYS A 102 22.56 10.35 21.61
N SER A 103 22.69 11.51 22.27
CA SER A 103 23.93 11.89 22.96
C SER A 103 24.20 11.10 24.25
N ASN A 104 23.21 10.37 24.77
CA ASN A 104 23.33 9.61 26.01
C ASN A 104 23.71 8.14 25.76
N CYS A 105 23.10 7.50 24.74
CA CYS A 105 23.33 6.08 24.45
C CYS A 105 23.95 5.78 23.07
N GLY A 106 24.09 6.79 22.20
CA GLY A 106 24.66 6.63 20.86
C GLY A 106 23.73 6.00 19.81
N GLU A 107 22.47 5.71 20.16
CA GLU A 107 21.49 5.10 19.26
C GLU A 107 21.17 6.00 18.06
N LYS A 108 21.08 5.41 16.86
CA LYS A 108 20.82 6.12 15.60
C LYS A 108 19.45 5.74 15.05
N CYS A 109 18.63 6.73 14.71
CA CYS A 109 17.31 6.51 14.11
C CYS A 109 17.13 7.36 12.83
N ILE A 110 16.32 6.88 11.88
CA ILE A 110 16.03 7.60 10.63
C ILE A 110 15.14 8.82 10.91
N HIS A 111 15.45 9.96 10.29
CA HIS A 111 14.66 11.18 10.43
C HIS A 111 13.45 11.15 9.47
N MET A 112 12.23 11.26 9.99
CA MET A 112 11.05 11.48 9.14
C MET A 112 10.95 12.97 8.77
N ALA A 113 10.79 13.26 7.47
CA ALA A 113 10.68 14.63 6.99
C ALA A 113 9.48 15.34 7.65
N GLY A 114 9.75 16.48 8.30
CA GLY A 114 8.74 17.29 8.98
C GLY A 114 8.78 17.25 10.51
N ILE A 115 9.51 16.31 11.13
CA ILE A 115 9.64 16.21 12.60
C ILE A 115 11.09 16.46 13.01
N PRO A 116 11.41 17.53 13.76
CA PRO A 116 12.79 17.80 14.17
C PRO A 116 13.30 16.72 15.15
N CYS A 117 14.59 16.36 15.06
CA CYS A 117 15.20 15.32 15.93
C CYS A 117 14.93 15.52 17.43
N ASN A 118 14.92 16.77 17.92
CA ASN A 118 14.71 17.06 19.35
C ASN A 118 13.29 16.74 19.85
N LEU A 119 12.32 16.53 18.95
CA LEU A 119 10.96 16.17 19.30
C LEU A 119 10.78 14.65 19.45
N MET A 120 11.74 13.85 18.96
CA MET A 120 11.73 12.39 19.15
C MET A 120 12.65 12.00 20.30
N ASN A 121 12.13 11.17 21.19
CA ASN A 121 12.87 10.60 22.31
C ASN A 121 13.52 9.29 21.86
N CYS A 122 14.74 9.04 22.35
CA CYS A 122 15.44 7.80 22.06
C CYS A 122 14.69 6.58 22.63
N PRO A 123 14.49 5.50 21.86
CA PRO A 123 13.80 4.29 22.32
C PRO A 123 14.57 3.52 23.40
N LYS A 124 15.87 3.79 23.58
CA LYS A 124 16.73 3.12 24.57
C LYS A 124 16.77 3.83 25.92
N CYS A 125 16.76 5.17 25.94
CA CYS A 125 17.00 5.94 27.16
C CYS A 125 16.06 7.13 27.37
N GLY A 126 15.10 7.38 26.46
CA GLY A 126 14.10 8.44 26.58
C GLY A 126 14.62 9.88 26.45
N THR A 127 15.92 10.09 26.26
CA THR A 127 16.51 11.43 26.05
C THR A 127 16.18 11.96 24.65
N PRO A 128 15.91 13.27 24.47
CA PRO A 128 15.68 13.86 23.14
C PRO A 128 16.89 13.62 22.24
N MET A 129 16.64 13.25 20.98
CA MET A 129 17.70 12.99 20.01
C MET A 129 18.24 14.28 19.41
N THR A 130 19.49 14.26 18.96
CA THR A 130 20.14 15.39 18.27
C THR A 130 20.37 15.06 16.79
N ARG A 131 20.54 16.08 15.96
CA ARG A 131 20.79 15.91 14.52
C ARG A 131 22.16 15.26 14.31
N GLY A 132 22.19 14.06 13.74
CA GLY A 132 23.40 13.44 13.20
C GLY A 132 23.68 13.99 11.81
N PHE A 133 24.96 14.24 11.52
CA PHE A 133 25.46 14.63 10.21
C PHE A 133 25.75 13.41 9.34
#